data_AF-A0A7X8U338-F1
#
_entry.id   AF-A0A7X8U338-F1
#
_cell.length_a   1.000
_cell.length_b   1.000
_cell.length_c   1.000
_cell.angle_alpha   90.00
_cell.angle_beta   90.00
_cell.angle_gamma   90.00
#
_symmetry.space_group_name_H-M   'P 1'
#
loop_
_entity.id
_entity.type
_entity.pdbx_description
1 polymer ?
#
loop_
_entity_poly.entity_id
_entity_poly.type
_entity_poly.pdbx_seq_one_letter_code
_entity_poly.pdbx_strand_id
1 'polypeptide(L)'
;MMNRIAALLLIIAFVAIKLISQGIISYEQPLISKAADWYGAYVSKRVAVEIIRPGAIRPGIFSPDDQYLPDGSKWQSIGWATLYQQEIDADKLLVVAVTPDAENYDQLINKCVEQRARLVVESSGIDAWHTTSAGYKGLKQLTEQALRAVVFDGGHHLPTLGLTPDLIIVPVTQGYAAHAYMRDAVKVEKLLALMEQEHIDCPVAAVSRWGLVKTPSSMNQIAMEALRQLPPASIAIDQKGAVLAPRLTMRGKAAFMYESVADEKSLQMVRKKLVEHGAERLYIAFNYSLVTDEDADGFIKGLEHYGLQVMLMNEPRNLVGAIVGGTFDVQRDRGFSIKSI
;
A
#
# COMPACT_ATOMS: atom_id res chain seq x y z
N MET A 1 14.38 -35.21 12.34
CA MET A 1 15.39 -34.42 11.60
C MET A 1 14.77 -33.17 10.97
N MET A 2 13.60 -33.27 10.31
CA MET A 2 12.83 -32.13 9.75
C MET A 2 12.58 -30.96 10.73
N ASN A 3 12.20 -31.23 11.98
CA ASN A 3 11.88 -30.17 12.95
C ASN A 3 13.10 -29.33 13.38
N ARG A 4 14.32 -29.88 13.31
CA ARG A 4 15.54 -29.13 13.67
C ARG A 4 15.98 -28.20 12.54
N ILE A 5 15.79 -28.61 11.29
CA ILE A 5 16.07 -27.78 10.12
C ILE A 5 15.05 -26.64 10.04
N ALA A 6 13.76 -26.92 10.26
CA ALA A 6 12.72 -25.89 10.32
C ALA A 6 12.96 -24.87 11.43
N ALA A 7 13.33 -25.32 12.64
CA ALA A 7 13.69 -24.42 13.75
C ALA A 7 14.92 -23.57 13.44
N LEU A 8 15.95 -24.15 12.82
CA LEU A 8 17.15 -23.42 12.42
C LEU A 8 16.85 -22.35 11.35
N LEU A 9 16.02 -22.67 10.36
CA LEU A 9 15.59 -21.71 9.34
C LEU A 9 14.76 -20.56 9.95
N LEU A 10 13.88 -20.87 10.91
CA LEU A 10 13.14 -19.85 11.66
C LEU A 10 14.07 -18.94 12.48
N ILE A 11 15.08 -19.51 13.14
CA ILE A 11 16.08 -18.73 13.88
C ILE A 11 16.90 -17.84 12.94
N ILE A 12 17.36 -18.38 11.81
CA ILE A 12 18.11 -17.61 10.80
C ILE A 12 17.24 -16.47 10.24
N ALA A 13 15.98 -16.75 9.92
CA ALA A 13 15.04 -15.73 9.46
C ALA A 13 14.80 -14.65 10.53
N PHE A 14 14.61 -15.04 11.78
CA PHE A 14 14.42 -14.10 12.89
C PHE A 14 15.66 -13.24 13.15
N VAL A 15 16.85 -13.85 13.10
CA VAL A 15 18.13 -13.14 13.22
C VAL A 15 18.32 -12.17 12.05
N ALA A 16 18.05 -12.60 10.82
CA ALA A 16 18.13 -11.73 9.65
C ALA A 16 17.15 -10.54 9.75
N ILE A 17 15.88 -10.80 10.10
CA ILE A 17 14.87 -9.75 10.33
C ILE A 17 15.34 -8.77 11.41
N LYS A 18 15.89 -9.28 12.52
CA LYS A 18 16.38 -8.45 13.61
C LYS A 18 17.57 -7.59 13.17
N LEU A 19 18.56 -8.19 12.49
CA LEU A 19 19.74 -7.48 11.99
C LEU A 19 19.39 -6.41 10.95
N ILE A 20 18.41 -6.68 10.08
CA ILE A 20 17.86 -5.71 9.13
C ILE A 20 17.12 -4.59 9.87
N SER A 21 16.24 -4.92 10.83
CA SER A 21 15.47 -3.94 11.61
C SER A 21 16.35 -3.04 12.49
N GLN A 22 17.55 -3.51 12.86
CA GLN A 22 18.54 -2.77 13.63
C GLN A 22 19.54 -2.00 12.76
N GLY A 23 19.41 -2.05 11.42
CA GLY A 23 20.32 -1.39 10.50
C GLY A 23 21.73 -1.98 10.45
N ILE A 24 21.95 -3.17 11.05
CA ILE A 24 23.24 -3.86 11.05
C ILE A 24 23.49 -4.51 9.67
N ILE A 25 22.41 -4.95 9.03
CA ILE A 25 22.40 -5.43 7.65
C ILE A 25 21.64 -4.41 6.81
N SER A 26 22.36 -3.74 5.89
CA SER A 26 21.76 -2.84 4.91
C SER A 26 21.39 -3.61 3.65
N TYR A 27 20.20 -3.36 3.12
CA TYR A 27 19.81 -3.79 1.77
C TYR A 27 20.66 -3.15 0.67
N GLU A 28 21.46 -2.13 1.00
CA GLU A 28 22.42 -1.53 0.07
C GLU A 28 23.57 -2.49 -0.27
N GLN A 29 23.79 -3.55 0.53
CA GLN A 29 24.77 -4.58 0.18
C GLN A 29 24.26 -5.44 -0.99
N PRO A 30 24.96 -5.48 -2.14
CA PRO A 30 24.45 -6.14 -3.35
C PRO A 30 24.10 -7.62 -3.15
N LEU A 31 24.88 -8.35 -2.35
CA LEU A 31 24.62 -9.77 -2.06
C LEU A 31 23.34 -9.97 -1.26
N ILE A 32 23.05 -9.08 -0.31
CA ILE A 32 21.88 -9.16 0.57
C ILE A 32 20.63 -8.76 -0.20
N SER A 33 20.71 -7.69 -0.98
CA SER A 33 19.64 -7.29 -1.91
C SER A 33 19.29 -8.42 -2.88
N LYS A 34 20.30 -9.03 -3.52
CA LYS A 34 20.09 -10.14 -4.46
C LYS A 34 19.51 -11.38 -3.78
N ALA A 35 19.97 -11.72 -2.57
CA ALA A 35 19.43 -12.84 -1.80
C ALA A 35 17.97 -12.60 -1.39
N ALA A 36 17.66 -11.39 -0.94
CA ALA A 36 16.30 -11.00 -0.59
C ALA A 36 15.38 -11.02 -1.81
N ASP A 37 15.84 -10.53 -2.97
CA ASP A 37 15.06 -10.54 -4.20
C ASP A 37 14.84 -11.96 -4.73
N TRP A 38 15.83 -12.85 -4.64
CA TRP A 38 15.67 -14.26 -4.97
C TRP A 38 14.66 -14.95 -4.04
N TYR A 39 14.73 -14.68 -2.74
CA TYR A 39 13.75 -15.17 -1.78
C TYR A 39 12.34 -14.61 -2.11
N GLY A 40 12.23 -13.32 -2.38
CA GLY A 40 11.00 -12.65 -2.79
C GLY A 40 10.39 -13.28 -4.05
N ALA A 41 11.20 -13.52 -5.08
CA ALA A 41 10.78 -14.23 -6.30
C ALA A 41 10.32 -15.67 -6.02
N TYR A 42 10.98 -16.36 -5.08
CA TYR A 42 10.64 -17.73 -4.73
C TYR A 42 9.29 -17.81 -3.99
N VAL A 43 9.04 -16.94 -3.02
CA VAL A 43 7.81 -16.97 -2.20
C VAL A 43 6.60 -16.42 -2.95
N SER A 44 6.78 -15.36 -3.75
CA SER A 44 5.70 -14.77 -4.55
C SER A 44 5.13 -15.74 -5.61
N LYS A 45 5.94 -16.69 -6.11
CA LYS A 45 5.48 -17.80 -6.99
C LYS A 45 4.62 -18.86 -6.31
N ARG A 46 4.58 -18.87 -4.98
CA ARG A 46 3.94 -19.94 -4.19
C ARG A 46 2.80 -19.44 -3.32
N VAL A 47 2.62 -18.13 -3.26
CA VAL A 47 1.51 -17.53 -2.51
C VAL A 47 0.34 -17.29 -3.44
N ALA A 48 -0.85 -17.63 -2.97
CA ALA A 48 -2.07 -17.24 -3.66
C ALA A 48 -2.27 -15.73 -3.54
N VAL A 49 -2.61 -15.10 -4.65
CA VAL A 49 -3.15 -13.75 -4.71
C VAL A 49 -4.65 -13.89 -4.89
N GLU A 50 -5.44 -13.23 -4.04
CA GLU A 50 -6.89 -13.31 -4.04
C GLU A 50 -7.49 -11.93 -4.23
N ILE A 51 -8.37 -11.75 -5.21
CA ILE A 51 -9.15 -10.51 -5.35
C ILE A 51 -10.27 -10.50 -4.31
N ILE A 52 -10.04 -9.78 -3.21
CA ILE A 52 -11.00 -9.66 -2.09
C ILE A 52 -12.00 -8.52 -2.25
N ARG A 53 -11.74 -7.63 -3.21
CA ARG A 53 -12.70 -6.64 -3.67
C ARG A 53 -12.54 -6.43 -5.18
N PRO A 54 -13.56 -6.76 -5.98
CA PRO A 54 -13.54 -6.41 -7.39
C PRO A 54 -13.59 -4.88 -7.54
N GLY A 55 -13.02 -4.38 -8.62
CA GLY A 55 -13.08 -2.98 -8.98
C GLY A 55 -12.67 -2.79 -10.44
N ALA A 56 -12.85 -1.58 -10.95
CA ALA A 56 -12.43 -1.24 -12.30
C ALA A 56 -10.94 -0.90 -12.37
N ILE A 57 -10.26 -1.43 -13.39
CA ILE A 57 -8.96 -0.93 -13.82
C ILE A 57 -9.18 0.21 -14.82
N ARG A 58 -8.41 1.31 -14.67
CA ARG A 58 -8.47 2.45 -15.59
C ARG A 58 -8.23 2.00 -17.04
N PRO A 59 -9.10 2.39 -17.99
CA PRO A 59 -8.94 2.02 -19.40
C PRO A 59 -7.81 2.82 -20.07
N GLY A 60 -7.32 2.30 -21.21
CA GLY A 60 -6.37 3.00 -22.07
C GLY A 60 -4.89 2.83 -21.72
N ILE A 61 -4.56 2.21 -20.58
CA ILE A 61 -3.17 1.88 -20.23
C ILE A 61 -2.76 0.50 -20.76
N PHE A 62 -3.61 -0.50 -20.53
CA PHE A 62 -3.46 -1.86 -21.04
C PHE A 62 -4.59 -2.13 -22.04
N SER A 63 -4.27 -2.83 -23.14
CA SER A 63 -5.29 -3.46 -23.96
C SER A 63 -5.79 -4.74 -23.27
N PRO A 64 -7.00 -5.24 -23.61
CA PRO A 64 -7.46 -6.54 -23.11
C PRO A 64 -6.44 -7.66 -23.35
N ASP A 65 -5.78 -7.66 -24.52
CA ASP A 65 -4.78 -8.66 -24.88
C ASP A 65 -3.51 -8.59 -24.01
N ASP A 66 -3.23 -7.46 -23.36
CA ASP A 66 -2.08 -7.32 -22.47
C ASP A 66 -2.34 -7.95 -21.10
N GLN A 67 -3.61 -7.99 -20.65
CA GLN A 67 -4.01 -8.45 -19.32
C GLN A 67 -4.08 -9.97 -19.21
N TYR A 68 -4.37 -10.69 -20.30
CA TYR A 68 -4.63 -12.13 -20.29
C TYR A 68 -3.46 -13.03 -20.72
N LEU A 69 -2.25 -12.48 -20.89
CA LEU A 69 -1.12 -13.27 -21.38
C LEU A 69 -0.59 -14.24 -20.30
N PRO A 70 -0.62 -15.56 -20.56
CA PRO A 70 -0.32 -16.58 -19.54
C PRO A 70 1.15 -16.69 -19.14
N ASP A 71 2.08 -16.30 -20.01
CA ASP A 71 3.51 -16.65 -19.87
C ASP A 71 4.40 -15.49 -19.40
N GLY A 72 3.85 -14.28 -19.27
CA GLY A 72 4.61 -13.09 -18.87
C GLY A 72 5.65 -12.62 -19.90
N SER A 73 5.71 -13.20 -21.09
CA SER A 73 6.76 -12.94 -22.10
C SER A 73 6.79 -11.49 -22.60
N LYS A 74 5.63 -10.83 -22.62
CA LYS A 74 5.50 -9.40 -22.97
C LYS A 74 5.86 -8.45 -21.84
N TRP A 75 6.05 -8.91 -20.61
CA TRP A 75 6.31 -8.03 -19.47
C TRP A 75 7.81 -7.91 -19.22
N GLN A 76 8.33 -6.69 -19.13
CA GLN A 76 9.66 -6.42 -18.62
C GLN A 76 9.53 -5.86 -17.20
N SER A 77 9.78 -6.70 -16.21
CA SER A 77 9.73 -6.31 -14.79
C SER A 77 11.11 -5.94 -14.28
N ILE A 78 11.25 -4.72 -13.76
CA ILE A 78 12.51 -4.22 -13.18
C ILE A 78 12.26 -3.52 -11.84
N GLY A 79 13.33 -3.32 -11.08
CA GLY A 79 13.33 -2.41 -9.92
C GLY A 79 13.69 -0.98 -10.32
N TRP A 80 13.32 -0.02 -9.48
CA TRP A 80 13.62 1.40 -9.69
C TRP A 80 15.11 1.70 -9.93
N ALA A 81 16.02 1.00 -9.26
CA ALA A 81 17.47 1.22 -9.42
C ALA A 81 17.96 0.85 -10.83
N THR A 82 17.36 -0.18 -11.44
CA THR A 82 17.70 -0.68 -12.78
C THR A 82 17.15 0.22 -13.89
N LEU A 83 16.12 1.02 -13.60
CA LEU A 83 15.47 1.92 -14.56
C LEU A 83 16.44 2.92 -15.20
N TYR A 84 17.53 3.27 -14.52
CA TYR A 84 18.54 4.21 -15.00
C TYR A 84 19.66 3.55 -15.81
N GLN A 85 19.77 2.22 -15.77
CA GLN A 85 20.95 1.48 -16.23
C GLN A 85 20.68 0.57 -17.42
N GLN A 86 19.42 0.20 -17.64
CA GLN A 86 19.03 -0.82 -18.61
C GLN A 86 18.22 -0.22 -19.75
N GLU A 87 18.53 -0.63 -20.98
CA GLU A 87 17.67 -0.38 -22.13
C GLU A 87 16.34 -1.12 -21.96
N ILE A 88 15.25 -0.40 -22.18
CA ILE A 88 13.91 -0.94 -22.13
C ILE A 88 13.59 -1.49 -23.51
N ASP A 89 13.16 -2.76 -23.52
CA ASP A 89 12.70 -3.42 -24.72
C ASP A 89 11.39 -2.76 -25.17
N ALA A 90 11.43 -2.09 -26.32
CA ALA A 90 10.30 -1.33 -26.84
C ALA A 90 9.07 -2.19 -27.15
N ASP A 91 9.26 -3.51 -27.33
CA ASP A 91 8.19 -4.46 -27.61
C ASP A 91 7.58 -5.04 -26.32
N LYS A 92 8.09 -4.65 -25.14
CA LYS A 92 7.60 -5.12 -23.83
C LYS A 92 6.88 -4.04 -23.03
N LEU A 93 5.93 -4.51 -22.23
CA LEU A 93 5.22 -3.73 -21.23
C LEU A 93 6.11 -3.61 -19.98
N LEU A 94 6.61 -2.41 -19.74
CA LEU A 94 7.49 -2.13 -18.61
C LEU A 94 6.70 -2.06 -17.29
N VAL A 95 7.15 -2.83 -16.30
CA VAL A 95 6.71 -2.79 -14.90
C VAL A 95 7.87 -2.36 -14.02
N VAL A 96 7.64 -1.37 -13.18
CA VAL A 96 8.65 -0.84 -12.27
C VAL A 96 8.20 -1.01 -10.83
N ALA A 97 9.00 -1.72 -10.02
CA ALA A 97 8.82 -1.75 -8.58
C ALA A 97 9.63 -0.64 -7.90
N VAL A 98 8.94 0.19 -7.13
CA VAL A 98 9.52 1.23 -6.28
C VAL A 98 9.57 0.71 -4.85
N THR A 99 10.70 0.12 -4.49
CA THR A 99 10.94 -0.47 -3.17
C THR A 99 11.20 0.60 -2.10
N PRO A 100 11.14 0.25 -0.79
CA PRO A 100 11.22 1.25 0.28
C PRO A 100 12.52 2.07 0.35
N ASP A 101 13.59 1.54 -0.21
CA ASP A 101 14.92 2.17 -0.33
C ASP A 101 15.05 3.11 -1.54
N ALA A 102 13.99 3.29 -2.33
CA ALA A 102 13.99 4.24 -3.43
C ALA A 102 14.08 5.68 -2.94
N GLU A 103 14.87 6.47 -3.65
CA GLU A 103 15.10 7.89 -3.39
C GLU A 103 14.88 8.73 -4.66
N ASN A 104 14.97 10.06 -4.54
CA ASN A 104 14.87 10.99 -5.66
C ASN A 104 13.60 10.78 -6.52
N TYR A 105 12.44 10.70 -5.87
CA TYR A 105 11.17 10.32 -6.50
C TYR A 105 10.79 11.17 -7.71
N ASP A 106 11.16 12.45 -7.74
CA ASP A 106 10.92 13.31 -8.92
C ASP A 106 11.63 12.79 -10.18
N GLN A 107 12.91 12.45 -10.05
CA GLN A 107 13.69 11.86 -11.15
C GLN A 107 13.17 10.47 -11.51
N LEU A 108 12.79 9.67 -10.52
CA LEU A 108 12.23 8.33 -10.72
C LEU A 108 10.94 8.41 -11.54
N ILE A 109 10.00 9.28 -11.15
CA ILE A 109 8.74 9.45 -11.88
C ILE A 109 8.99 9.94 -13.30
N ASN A 110 9.86 10.95 -13.49
CA ASN A 110 10.21 11.41 -14.83
C ASN A 110 10.79 10.27 -15.67
N LYS A 111 11.61 9.40 -15.09
CA LYS A 111 12.17 8.24 -15.79
C LYS A 111 11.13 7.18 -16.12
N CYS A 112 10.20 6.88 -15.22
CA CYS A 112 9.06 6.02 -15.52
C CYS A 112 8.22 6.57 -16.67
N VAL A 113 8.04 7.89 -16.72
CA VAL A 113 7.32 8.58 -17.79
C VAL A 113 8.07 8.45 -19.12
N GLU A 114 9.35 8.83 -19.16
CA GLU A 114 10.22 8.74 -20.34
C GLU A 114 10.29 7.32 -20.92
N GLN A 115 10.42 6.31 -20.05
CA GLN A 115 10.52 4.90 -20.43
C GLN A 115 9.17 4.24 -20.68
N ARG A 116 8.07 5.01 -20.66
CA ARG A 116 6.71 4.52 -20.94
C ARG A 116 6.31 3.32 -20.06
N ALA A 117 6.65 3.39 -18.77
CA ALA A 117 6.20 2.41 -17.79
C ALA A 117 4.67 2.27 -17.87
N ARG A 118 4.18 1.03 -17.86
CA ARG A 118 2.74 0.71 -17.92
C ARG A 118 2.16 0.38 -16.56
N LEU A 119 2.99 -0.09 -15.64
CA LEU A 119 2.64 -0.35 -14.26
C LEU A 119 3.77 0.09 -13.34
N VAL A 120 3.44 0.85 -12.31
CA VAL A 120 4.35 1.18 -11.20
C VAL A 120 3.79 0.56 -9.93
N VAL A 121 4.59 -0.28 -9.29
CA VAL A 121 4.25 -0.93 -8.01
C VAL A 121 4.94 -0.17 -6.89
N GLU A 122 4.14 0.47 -6.05
CA GLU A 122 4.57 1.47 -5.09
C GLU A 122 4.58 0.93 -3.67
N SER A 123 5.52 1.45 -2.88
CA SER A 123 5.63 1.21 -1.44
C SER A 123 5.58 2.53 -0.66
N SER A 124 5.68 2.44 0.67
CA SER A 124 5.34 3.51 1.62
C SER A 124 6.06 4.86 1.40
N GLY A 125 7.29 4.85 0.87
CA GLY A 125 8.06 6.08 0.67
C GLY A 125 7.49 6.98 -0.42
N ILE A 126 7.19 6.41 -1.60
CA ILE A 126 6.66 7.17 -2.74
C ILE A 126 5.19 7.58 -2.51
N ASP A 127 4.39 6.76 -1.81
CA ASP A 127 3.03 7.13 -1.39
C ASP A 127 3.04 8.42 -0.57
N ALA A 128 3.94 8.53 0.41
CA ALA A 128 4.07 9.73 1.21
C ALA A 128 4.51 10.93 0.35
N TRP A 129 5.45 10.73 -0.58
CA TRP A 129 5.88 11.80 -1.49
C TRP A 129 4.76 12.30 -2.39
N HIS A 130 3.90 11.43 -2.90
CA HIS A 130 2.74 11.81 -3.73
C HIS A 130 1.75 12.74 -3.03
N THR A 131 1.75 12.77 -1.68
CA THR A 131 0.95 13.72 -0.89
C THR A 131 1.60 15.11 -0.75
N THR A 132 2.74 15.37 -1.40
CA THR A 132 3.33 16.71 -1.50
C THR A 132 2.90 17.40 -2.79
N SER A 133 3.00 18.72 -2.87
CA SER A 133 2.67 19.44 -4.12
C SER A 133 3.51 18.98 -5.31
N ALA A 134 4.81 18.73 -5.10
CA ALA A 134 5.70 18.20 -6.14
C ALA A 134 5.31 16.77 -6.53
N GLY A 135 5.10 15.90 -5.53
CA GLY A 135 4.75 14.51 -5.79
C GLY A 135 3.38 14.31 -6.42
N TYR A 136 2.42 15.19 -6.13
CA TYR A 136 1.11 15.17 -6.78
C TYR A 136 1.17 15.63 -8.23
N LYS A 137 2.06 16.58 -8.57
CA LYS A 137 2.32 16.95 -9.96
C LYS A 137 2.92 15.78 -10.74
N GLY A 138 3.95 15.13 -10.19
CA GLY A 138 4.53 13.93 -10.79
C GLY A 138 3.53 12.78 -10.91
N LEU A 139 2.69 12.59 -9.89
CA LEU A 139 1.61 11.61 -9.90
C LEU A 139 0.68 11.79 -11.10
N LYS A 140 0.23 13.02 -11.36
CA LYS A 140 -0.65 13.32 -12.50
C LYS A 140 -0.04 12.89 -13.83
N GLN A 141 1.23 13.22 -14.02
CA GLN A 141 1.97 12.82 -15.23
C GLN A 141 2.09 11.30 -15.35
N LEU A 142 2.39 10.62 -14.25
CA LEU A 142 2.47 9.16 -14.24
C LEU A 142 1.12 8.52 -14.61
N THR A 143 0.03 9.00 -14.01
CA THR A 143 -1.31 8.43 -14.17
C THR A 143 -1.87 8.56 -15.59
N GLU A 144 -1.33 9.45 -16.43
CA GLU A 144 -1.74 9.57 -17.82
C GLU A 144 -1.29 8.35 -18.67
N GLN A 145 -0.29 7.58 -18.22
CA GLN A 145 0.31 6.51 -19.04
C GLN A 145 0.62 5.20 -18.32
N ALA A 146 0.60 5.18 -16.99
CA ALA A 146 0.87 4.00 -16.18
C ALA A 146 -0.27 3.75 -15.18
N LEU A 147 -0.53 2.50 -14.86
CA LEU A 147 -1.31 2.13 -13.68
C LEU A 147 -0.44 2.21 -12.42
N ARG A 148 -1.06 2.52 -11.28
CA ARG A 148 -0.45 2.47 -9.95
C ARG A 148 -1.01 1.32 -9.13
N ALA A 149 -0.12 0.39 -8.76
CA ALA A 149 -0.41 -0.63 -7.77
C ALA A 149 0.24 -0.26 -6.44
N VAL A 150 -0.53 -0.06 -5.38
CA VAL A 150 -0.01 0.36 -4.07
C VAL A 150 0.01 -0.81 -3.10
N VAL A 151 1.17 -1.11 -2.51
CA VAL A 151 1.27 -2.08 -1.42
C VAL A 151 0.81 -1.41 -0.12
N PHE A 152 -0.41 -1.73 0.32
CA PHE A 152 -1.02 -1.17 1.53
C PHE A 152 -0.77 -2.08 2.73
N ASP A 153 0.28 -1.80 3.51
CA ASP A 153 0.63 -2.61 4.69
C ASP A 153 0.53 -1.87 6.02
N GLY A 154 -0.29 -0.84 6.11
CA GLY A 154 -0.59 -0.12 7.36
C GLY A 154 -1.34 1.18 7.13
N GLY A 155 -1.74 1.83 8.22
CA GLY A 155 -2.47 3.10 8.22
C GLY A 155 -1.72 4.25 7.55
N HIS A 156 -0.39 4.20 7.50
CA HIS A 156 0.42 5.19 6.77
C HIS A 156 0.15 5.26 5.26
N HIS A 157 -0.47 4.24 4.66
CA HIS A 157 -0.91 4.27 3.27
C HIS A 157 -2.30 4.88 3.08
N LEU A 158 -3.07 5.15 4.14
CA LEU A 158 -4.44 5.66 4.06
C LEU A 158 -4.58 6.90 3.14
N PRO A 159 -3.67 7.89 3.15
CA PRO A 159 -3.76 9.04 2.24
C PRO A 159 -3.72 8.67 0.74
N THR A 160 -3.20 7.49 0.36
CA THR A 160 -3.17 7.07 -1.05
C THR A 160 -4.58 6.88 -1.62
N LEU A 161 -5.59 6.58 -0.79
CA LEU A 161 -6.98 6.37 -1.23
C LEU A 161 -7.59 7.64 -1.85
N GLY A 162 -7.22 8.82 -1.33
CA GLY A 162 -7.58 10.11 -1.91
C GLY A 162 -6.80 10.46 -3.18
N LEU A 163 -5.86 9.60 -3.61
CA LEU A 163 -5.03 9.76 -4.81
C LEU A 163 -5.33 8.70 -5.88
N THR A 164 -6.49 8.06 -5.79
CA THR A 164 -7.06 7.17 -6.83
C THR A 164 -6.06 6.12 -7.34
N PRO A 165 -5.60 5.18 -6.49
CA PRO A 165 -4.76 4.07 -6.94
C PRO A 165 -5.55 3.17 -7.89
N ASP A 166 -4.86 2.53 -8.84
CA ASP A 166 -5.49 1.64 -9.82
C ASP A 166 -5.61 0.20 -9.28
N LEU A 167 -4.76 -0.18 -8.32
CA LEU A 167 -4.81 -1.47 -7.62
C LEU A 167 -4.26 -1.29 -6.20
N ILE A 168 -4.90 -1.89 -5.22
CA ILE A 168 -4.35 -2.02 -3.86
C ILE A 168 -3.95 -3.46 -3.61
N ILE A 169 -2.72 -3.66 -3.17
CA ILE A 169 -2.18 -4.97 -2.76
C ILE A 169 -2.04 -4.96 -1.25
N VAL A 170 -2.77 -5.83 -0.57
CA VAL A 170 -2.78 -5.92 0.90
C VAL A 170 -2.06 -7.19 1.33
N PRO A 171 -0.86 -7.10 1.93
CA PRO A 171 -0.25 -8.24 2.58
C PRO A 171 -0.91 -8.48 3.94
N VAL A 172 -1.72 -9.53 4.02
CA VAL A 172 -2.63 -9.83 5.14
C VAL A 172 -2.01 -10.77 6.16
N THR A 173 -2.24 -10.48 7.44
CA THR A 173 -1.97 -11.36 8.57
C THR A 173 -3.10 -11.24 9.59
N GLN A 174 -3.75 -12.35 9.95
CA GLN A 174 -4.87 -12.37 10.92
C GLN A 174 -5.97 -11.33 10.64
N GLY A 175 -6.29 -11.06 9.37
CA GLY A 175 -7.30 -10.06 8.99
C GLY A 175 -6.82 -8.60 9.00
N TYR A 176 -5.52 -8.35 9.21
CA TYR A 176 -4.93 -7.01 9.19
C TYR A 176 -3.96 -6.81 8.03
N ALA A 177 -3.94 -5.60 7.50
CA ALA A 177 -2.78 -5.00 6.84
C ALA A 177 -1.84 -4.47 7.94
N ALA A 178 -0.65 -5.06 8.08
CA ALA A 178 0.25 -4.70 9.18
C ALA A 178 1.72 -4.61 8.76
N HIS A 179 2.33 -3.50 9.15
CA HIS A 179 3.74 -3.23 8.91
C HIS A 179 4.57 -4.07 9.89
N ALA A 180 5.79 -4.44 9.50
CA ALA A 180 6.66 -5.24 10.37
C ALA A 180 6.96 -4.54 11.71
N TYR A 181 7.14 -3.22 11.67
CA TYR A 181 7.56 -2.42 12.83
C TYR A 181 6.61 -1.27 13.21
N MET A 182 5.86 -0.68 12.27
CA MET A 182 4.97 0.44 12.59
C MET A 182 3.74 -0.08 13.36
N ARG A 183 3.32 0.68 14.37
CA ARG A 183 2.15 0.36 15.20
C ARG A 183 0.90 1.00 14.61
N ASP A 184 0.53 0.59 13.40
CA ASP A 184 -0.55 1.22 12.65
C ASP A 184 -1.37 0.22 11.82
N ALA A 185 -1.55 -1.00 12.32
CA ALA A 185 -2.30 -2.03 11.61
C ALA A 185 -3.74 -1.61 11.30
N VAL A 186 -4.21 -1.90 10.08
CA VAL A 186 -5.58 -1.62 9.62
C VAL A 186 -6.30 -2.94 9.39
N LYS A 187 -7.50 -3.09 9.94
CA LYS A 187 -8.37 -4.24 9.64
C LYS A 187 -8.76 -4.21 8.17
N VAL A 188 -8.58 -5.32 7.46
CA VAL A 188 -8.92 -5.42 6.03
C VAL A 188 -10.40 -5.15 5.82
N GLU A 189 -11.27 -5.73 6.65
CA GLU A 189 -12.71 -5.48 6.62
C GLU A 189 -13.05 -3.98 6.70
N LYS A 190 -12.36 -3.25 7.58
CA LYS A 190 -12.56 -1.81 7.77
C LYS A 190 -12.13 -1.00 6.55
N LEU A 191 -11.02 -1.38 5.92
CA LEU A 191 -10.59 -0.80 4.64
C LEU A 191 -11.65 -1.02 3.56
N LEU A 192 -12.18 -2.25 3.42
CA LEU A 192 -13.21 -2.57 2.43
C LEU A 192 -14.51 -1.79 2.69
N ALA A 193 -14.94 -1.70 3.95
CA ALA A 193 -16.13 -0.94 4.34
C ALA A 193 -16.00 0.57 4.02
N LEU A 194 -14.82 1.16 4.27
CA LEU A 194 -14.51 2.54 3.87
C LEU A 194 -14.59 2.70 2.35
N MET A 195 -13.97 1.79 1.59
CA MET A 195 -13.93 1.88 0.13
C MET A 195 -15.33 1.75 -0.48
N GLU A 196 -16.19 0.94 0.13
CA GLU A 196 -17.60 0.83 -0.25
C GLU A 196 -18.37 2.12 0.07
N GLN A 197 -18.24 2.63 1.30
CA GLN A 197 -18.93 3.83 1.75
C GLN A 197 -18.60 5.05 0.87
N GLU A 198 -17.34 5.20 0.46
CA GLU A 198 -16.87 6.33 -0.34
C GLU A 198 -16.83 6.04 -1.84
N HIS A 199 -17.43 4.92 -2.28
CA HIS A 199 -17.50 4.52 -3.68
C HIS A 199 -16.13 4.57 -4.39
N ILE A 200 -15.08 4.13 -3.69
CA ILE A 200 -13.72 4.08 -4.22
C ILE A 200 -13.64 2.86 -5.12
N ASP A 201 -13.93 3.01 -6.41
CA ASP A 201 -13.82 1.92 -7.38
C ASP A 201 -12.34 1.62 -7.68
N CYS A 202 -11.77 0.70 -6.91
CA CYS A 202 -10.37 0.29 -6.96
C CYS A 202 -10.28 -1.17 -6.49
N PRO A 203 -9.76 -2.09 -7.31
CA PRO A 203 -9.63 -3.48 -6.92
C PRO A 203 -8.65 -3.66 -5.76
N VAL A 204 -8.94 -4.64 -4.91
CA VAL A 204 -8.08 -5.00 -3.78
C VAL A 204 -7.67 -6.47 -3.89
N ALA A 205 -6.37 -6.69 -3.99
CA ALA A 205 -5.76 -8.01 -3.98
C ALA A 205 -5.14 -8.29 -2.62
N ALA A 206 -5.56 -9.37 -1.96
CA ALA A 206 -4.95 -9.89 -0.75
C ALA A 206 -3.87 -10.90 -1.10
N VAL A 207 -2.80 -10.88 -0.30
CA VAL A 207 -1.73 -11.88 -0.34
C VAL A 207 -1.30 -12.18 1.08
N SER A 208 -0.84 -13.39 1.39
CA SER A 208 -0.27 -13.66 2.71
C SER A 208 0.89 -12.70 2.99
N ARG A 209 0.96 -12.15 4.22
CA ARG A 209 2.04 -11.23 4.62
C ARG A 209 3.43 -11.83 4.42
N TRP A 210 3.56 -13.14 4.54
CA TRP A 210 4.81 -13.89 4.33
C TRP A 210 5.17 -14.07 2.85
N GLY A 211 4.20 -13.89 1.96
CA GLY A 211 4.37 -14.02 0.50
C GLY A 211 4.76 -12.72 -0.19
N LEU A 212 4.61 -11.55 0.46
CA LEU A 212 5.03 -10.26 -0.07
C LEU A 212 6.27 -9.76 0.67
N VAL A 213 7.41 -9.91 0.01
CA VAL A 213 8.67 -9.25 0.38
C VAL A 213 8.76 -7.96 -0.45
N LYS A 214 9.12 -6.82 0.15
CA LYS A 214 9.20 -5.54 -0.57
C LYS A 214 10.47 -5.46 -1.45
N THR A 215 10.63 -6.40 -2.37
CA THR A 215 11.70 -6.45 -3.39
C THR A 215 11.09 -6.35 -4.78
N PRO A 216 11.87 -5.98 -5.81
CA PRO A 216 11.32 -5.80 -7.14
C PRO A 216 10.64 -7.04 -7.71
N SER A 217 11.29 -8.21 -7.61
CA SER A 217 10.74 -9.46 -8.15
C SER A 217 9.43 -9.83 -7.47
N SER A 218 9.33 -9.72 -6.14
CA SER A 218 8.11 -10.08 -5.41
C SER A 218 6.96 -9.09 -5.67
N MET A 219 7.24 -7.79 -5.63
CA MET A 219 6.21 -6.75 -5.82
C MET A 219 5.63 -6.79 -7.24
N ASN A 220 6.50 -6.81 -8.25
CA ASN A 220 6.07 -6.88 -9.66
C ASN A 220 5.26 -8.15 -9.92
N GLN A 221 5.73 -9.29 -9.41
CA GLN A 221 5.05 -10.56 -9.64
C GLN A 221 3.64 -10.58 -9.02
N ILE A 222 3.48 -10.13 -7.78
CA ILE A 222 2.17 -10.09 -7.11
C ILE A 222 1.23 -9.13 -7.83
N ALA A 223 1.73 -7.96 -8.25
CA ALA A 223 0.92 -6.98 -8.97
C ALA A 223 0.45 -7.51 -10.33
N MET A 224 1.34 -8.14 -11.09
CA MET A 224 0.97 -8.77 -12.37
C MET A 224 -0.02 -9.91 -12.16
N GLU A 225 0.16 -10.75 -11.13
CA GLU A 225 -0.78 -11.82 -10.83
C GLU A 225 -2.16 -11.29 -10.45
N ALA A 226 -2.23 -10.25 -9.62
CA ALA A 226 -3.48 -9.58 -9.31
C ALA A 226 -4.17 -9.03 -10.58
N LEU A 227 -3.41 -8.35 -11.46
CA LEU A 227 -3.96 -7.78 -12.70
C LEU A 227 -4.53 -8.86 -13.64
N ARG A 228 -3.92 -10.04 -13.74
CA ARG A 228 -4.44 -11.15 -14.57
C ARG A 228 -5.77 -11.69 -14.10
N GLN A 229 -6.06 -11.59 -12.80
CA GLN A 229 -7.31 -12.07 -12.21
C GLN A 229 -8.46 -11.07 -12.34
N LEU A 230 -8.17 -9.82 -12.71
CA LEU A 230 -9.18 -8.78 -12.81
C LEU A 230 -9.91 -8.85 -14.16
N PRO A 231 -11.20 -8.44 -14.17
CA PRO A 231 -11.93 -8.31 -15.43
C PRO A 231 -11.26 -7.24 -16.32
N PRO A 232 -11.59 -7.22 -17.63
CA PRO A 232 -11.04 -6.24 -18.53
C PRO A 232 -11.33 -4.82 -18.03
N ALA A 233 -10.44 -3.89 -18.36
CA ALA A 233 -10.61 -2.49 -17.98
C ALA A 233 -12.02 -1.99 -18.34
N SER A 234 -12.70 -1.41 -17.37
CA SER A 234 -14.03 -0.83 -17.50
C SER A 234 -13.97 0.64 -17.14
N ILE A 235 -15.05 1.38 -17.41
CA ILE A 235 -15.07 2.82 -17.16
C ILE A 235 -15.03 3.05 -15.66
N ALA A 236 -13.84 3.39 -15.14
CA ALA A 236 -13.68 3.82 -13.76
C ALA A 236 -14.45 5.13 -13.54
N ILE A 237 -15.15 5.23 -12.40
CA ILE A 237 -15.84 6.46 -12.00
C ILE A 237 -14.78 7.53 -11.67
N ASP A 238 -14.64 8.51 -12.56
CA ASP A 238 -13.70 9.63 -12.43
C ASP A 238 -14.15 10.58 -11.30
N GLN A 239 -13.69 10.30 -10.08
CA GLN A 239 -13.63 11.32 -9.04
C GLN A 239 -12.17 11.69 -8.82
N LYS A 240 -11.80 12.89 -9.26
CA LYS A 240 -10.46 13.42 -9.09
C LYS A 240 -10.15 13.60 -7.60
N GLY A 241 -9.05 12.98 -7.18
CA GLY A 241 -8.44 13.19 -5.88
C GLY A 241 -7.75 14.55 -5.76
N ALA A 242 -7.52 15.02 -4.53
CA ALA A 242 -6.77 16.23 -4.23
C ALA A 242 -5.82 16.04 -3.04
N VAL A 243 -4.71 16.80 -3.03
CA VAL A 243 -3.82 16.92 -1.88
C VAL A 243 -4.15 18.21 -1.13
N LEU A 244 -4.49 18.10 0.15
CA LEU A 244 -4.78 19.25 1.00
C LEU A 244 -3.56 19.70 1.80
N ALA A 245 -2.76 18.73 2.25
CA ALA A 245 -1.50 18.89 2.96
C ALA A 245 -0.68 17.58 2.87
N PRO A 246 0.60 17.56 3.27
CA PRO A 246 1.36 16.31 3.40
C PRO A 246 0.58 15.30 4.25
N ARG A 247 0.43 14.08 3.74
CA ARG A 247 -0.35 12.98 4.33
C ARG A 247 -1.82 13.29 4.61
N LEU A 248 -2.39 14.29 3.94
CA LEU A 248 -3.82 14.62 3.97
C LEU A 248 -4.34 14.82 2.55
N THR A 249 -5.16 13.89 2.10
CA THR A 249 -5.74 13.87 0.75
C THR A 249 -7.26 13.83 0.82
N MET A 250 -7.93 14.05 -0.30
CA MET A 250 -9.38 14.13 -0.36
C MET A 250 -9.92 13.58 -1.68
N ARG A 251 -11.08 12.93 -1.62
CA ARG A 251 -11.87 12.50 -2.77
C ARG A 251 -13.35 12.73 -2.45
N GLY A 252 -14.05 13.44 -3.34
CA GLY A 252 -15.44 13.84 -3.06
C GLY A 252 -15.50 14.68 -1.78
N LYS A 253 -16.24 14.20 -0.77
CA LYS A 253 -16.35 14.86 0.54
C LYS A 253 -15.61 14.13 1.68
N ALA A 254 -14.84 13.10 1.35
CA ALA A 254 -14.05 12.32 2.29
C ALA A 254 -12.57 12.68 2.21
N ALA A 255 -11.97 12.93 3.36
CA ALA A 255 -10.54 13.13 3.52
C ALA A 255 -9.88 11.89 4.15
N PHE A 256 -8.62 11.66 3.79
CA PHE A 256 -7.81 10.52 4.23
C PHE A 256 -6.49 11.04 4.80
N MET A 257 -6.18 10.66 6.03
CA MET A 257 -5.09 11.26 6.79
C MET A 257 -4.23 10.23 7.53
N TYR A 258 -2.92 10.46 7.55
CA TYR A 258 -2.01 9.79 8.48
C TYR A 258 -1.25 10.80 9.34
N GLU A 259 -1.46 10.74 10.66
CA GLU A 259 -0.93 11.71 11.62
C GLU A 259 0.17 11.09 12.50
N SER A 260 1.26 11.83 12.68
CA SER A 260 2.37 11.49 13.57
C SER A 260 2.49 12.46 14.75
N VAL A 261 1.78 13.59 14.73
CA VAL A 261 1.80 14.64 15.75
C VAL A 261 0.37 15.13 16.02
N ALA A 262 -0.18 14.73 17.17
CA ALA A 262 -1.56 15.03 17.56
C ALA A 262 -1.64 16.22 18.55
N ASP A 263 -1.05 17.37 18.17
CA ASP A 263 -1.09 18.59 18.99
C ASP A 263 -2.13 19.61 18.49
N GLU A 264 -2.38 20.65 19.30
CA GLU A 264 -3.34 21.72 18.98
C GLU A 264 -3.01 22.45 17.67
N LYS A 265 -1.72 22.59 17.34
CA LYS A 265 -1.29 23.25 16.11
C LYS A 265 -1.66 22.42 14.87
N SER A 266 -1.41 21.11 14.92
CA SER A 266 -1.80 20.19 13.86
C SER A 266 -3.32 20.16 13.72
N LEU A 267 -4.05 20.09 14.85
CA LEU A 267 -5.50 20.10 14.88
C LEU A 267 -6.10 21.31 14.14
N GLN A 268 -5.63 22.52 14.47
CA GLN A 268 -6.11 23.75 13.82
C GLN A 268 -5.76 23.80 12.33
N MET A 269 -4.57 23.31 11.96
CA MET A 269 -4.13 23.26 10.57
C MET A 269 -4.99 22.29 9.73
N VAL A 270 -5.22 21.07 10.23
CA VAL A 270 -6.07 20.06 9.59
C VAL A 270 -7.50 20.55 9.48
N ARG A 271 -8.07 21.07 10.57
CA ARG A 271 -9.40 21.67 10.59
C ARG A 271 -9.55 22.72 9.50
N LYS A 272 -8.63 23.68 9.45
CA LYS A 272 -8.65 24.76 8.45
C LYS A 272 -8.69 24.17 7.04
N LYS A 273 -7.85 23.17 6.75
CA LYS A 273 -7.81 22.52 5.42
C LYS A 273 -9.09 21.78 5.06
N LEU A 274 -9.68 21.04 6.01
CA LEU A 274 -10.91 20.29 5.80
C LEU A 274 -12.10 21.23 5.54
N VAL A 275 -12.21 22.33 6.30
CA VAL A 275 -13.27 23.34 6.12
C VAL A 275 -13.10 24.09 4.80
N GLU A 276 -11.87 24.51 4.46
CA GLU A 276 -11.57 25.19 3.18
C GLU A 276 -12.01 24.38 1.95
N HIS A 277 -11.99 23.05 2.04
CA HIS A 277 -12.32 22.15 0.93
C HIS A 277 -13.69 21.47 1.08
N GLY A 278 -14.47 21.81 2.13
CA GLY A 278 -15.81 21.26 2.34
C GLY A 278 -15.83 19.75 2.61
N ALA A 279 -14.82 19.23 3.33
CA ALA A 279 -14.82 17.84 3.77
C ALA A 279 -15.90 17.63 4.84
N GLU A 280 -16.67 16.55 4.71
CA GLU A 280 -17.70 16.14 5.69
C GLU A 280 -17.20 14.98 6.56
N ARG A 281 -16.32 14.15 6.00
CA ARG A 281 -15.80 12.94 6.63
C ARG A 281 -14.29 12.92 6.63
N LEU A 282 -13.69 12.47 7.72
CA LEU A 282 -12.26 12.26 7.85
C LEU A 282 -11.99 10.82 8.29
N TYR A 283 -11.25 10.09 7.46
CA TYR A 283 -10.64 8.82 7.83
C TYR A 283 -9.21 9.08 8.26
N ILE A 284 -8.90 8.79 9.51
CA ILE A 284 -7.60 9.10 10.11
C ILE A 284 -6.92 7.84 10.63
N ALA A 285 -5.62 7.73 10.39
CA ALA A 285 -4.76 6.76 11.06
C ALA A 285 -3.64 7.49 11.81
N PHE A 286 -3.21 6.94 12.95
CA PHE A 286 -2.14 7.51 13.76
C PHE A 286 -0.87 6.65 13.79
N ASN A 287 0.28 7.28 13.85
CA ASN A 287 1.52 6.61 14.18
C ASN A 287 1.61 6.38 15.70
N TYR A 288 1.16 5.23 16.20
CA TYR A 288 1.22 4.92 17.64
C TYR A 288 2.62 4.61 18.19
N SER A 289 3.66 4.83 17.39
CA SER A 289 5.03 4.96 17.90
C SER A 289 5.35 6.38 18.38
N LEU A 290 4.53 7.38 17.99
CA LEU A 290 4.72 8.80 18.27
C LEU A 290 3.51 9.47 18.94
N VAL A 291 2.31 8.91 18.74
CA VAL A 291 1.05 9.41 19.27
C VAL A 291 0.52 8.44 20.31
N THR A 292 0.09 8.95 21.47
CA THR A 292 -0.55 8.14 22.52
C THR A 292 -2.03 7.90 22.20
N ASP A 293 -2.65 6.92 22.87
CA ASP A 293 -4.09 6.68 22.71
C ASP A 293 -4.90 7.90 23.19
N GLU A 294 -4.46 8.55 24.27
CA GLU A 294 -5.09 9.75 24.81
C GLU A 294 -4.99 10.96 23.86
N ASP A 295 -3.82 11.17 23.23
CA ASP A 295 -3.64 12.26 22.27
C ASP A 295 -4.47 12.03 21.00
N ALA A 296 -4.52 10.79 20.49
CA ALA A 296 -5.35 10.42 19.35
C ALA A 296 -6.84 10.68 19.63
N ASP A 297 -7.33 10.26 20.80
CA ASP A 297 -8.70 10.49 21.23
C ASP A 297 -9.02 11.99 21.38
N GLY A 298 -8.10 12.75 21.97
CA GLY A 298 -8.22 14.20 22.11
C GLY A 298 -8.30 14.90 20.74
N PHE A 299 -7.45 14.50 19.80
CA PHE A 299 -7.42 15.02 18.45
C PHE A 299 -8.72 14.72 17.68
N ILE A 300 -9.22 13.48 17.76
CA ILE A 300 -10.49 13.06 17.13
C ILE A 300 -11.65 13.89 17.70
N LYS A 301 -11.79 13.95 19.03
CA LYS A 301 -12.84 14.74 19.69
C LYS A 301 -12.78 16.22 19.31
N GLY A 302 -11.56 16.75 19.18
CA GLY A 302 -11.32 18.11 18.71
C GLY A 302 -11.91 18.35 17.32
N LEU A 303 -11.71 17.43 16.37
CA LEU A 303 -12.27 17.53 15.02
C LEU A 303 -13.78 17.32 14.98
N GLU A 304 -14.31 16.34 15.74
CA GLU A 304 -15.74 16.06 15.84
C GLU A 304 -16.54 17.23 16.41
N HIS A 305 -15.96 17.98 17.36
CA HIS A 305 -16.58 19.19 17.91
C HIS A 305 -16.88 20.26 16.84
N TYR A 306 -16.19 20.22 15.70
CA TYR A 306 -16.43 21.10 14.56
C TYR A 306 -17.42 20.53 13.52
N GLY A 307 -18.08 19.43 13.82
CA GLY A 307 -19.11 18.82 12.96
C GLY A 307 -18.57 17.89 11.88
N LEU A 308 -17.29 17.49 11.95
CA LEU A 308 -16.71 16.46 11.09
C LEU A 308 -17.09 15.07 11.60
N GLN A 309 -17.47 14.16 10.70
CA GLN A 309 -17.55 12.74 11.03
C GLN A 309 -16.14 12.15 10.92
N VAL A 310 -15.56 11.77 12.04
CA VAL A 310 -14.18 11.25 12.10
C VAL A 310 -14.21 9.74 12.34
N MET A 311 -13.42 9.00 11.57
CA MET A 311 -13.25 7.55 11.74
C MET A 311 -11.77 7.22 11.89
N LEU A 312 -11.38 6.79 13.08
CA LEU A 312 -10.08 6.17 13.32
C LEU A 312 -9.98 4.89 12.50
N MET A 313 -8.93 4.67 11.73
CA MET A 313 -8.80 3.54 10.79
C MET A 313 -7.85 2.44 11.23
N ASN A 314 -6.90 2.73 12.10
CA ASN A 314 -5.87 1.79 12.53
C ASN A 314 -5.96 1.46 14.03
N GLU A 315 -5.30 0.38 14.40
CA GLU A 315 -5.09 -0.03 15.79
C GLU A 315 -3.58 0.11 16.14
N PRO A 316 -3.23 0.30 17.42
CA PRO A 316 -1.84 0.49 17.88
C PRO A 316 -1.01 -0.81 17.88
N ARG A 317 -1.09 -1.58 16.80
CA ARG A 317 -0.48 -2.91 16.60
C ARG A 317 0.48 -2.89 15.42
N ASN A 318 1.60 -3.60 15.56
CA ASN A 318 2.47 -3.99 14.45
C ASN A 318 2.21 -5.46 14.06
N LEU A 319 2.97 -6.01 13.11
CA LEU A 319 2.86 -7.41 12.67
C LEU A 319 2.80 -8.42 13.84
N VAL A 320 3.69 -8.29 14.82
CA VAL A 320 3.73 -9.20 15.98
C VAL A 320 2.47 -9.02 16.83
N GLY A 321 2.06 -7.76 17.07
CA GLY A 321 0.84 -7.44 17.80
C GLY A 321 -0.44 -7.95 17.12
N ALA A 322 -0.47 -7.98 15.79
CA ALA A 322 -1.58 -8.55 15.03
C ALA A 322 -1.64 -10.07 15.16
N ILE A 323 -0.50 -10.76 15.11
CA ILE A 323 -0.41 -12.22 15.28
C ILE A 323 -0.86 -12.64 16.68
N VAL A 324 -0.32 -12.01 17.72
CA VAL A 324 -0.63 -12.33 19.12
C VAL A 324 -2.07 -11.93 19.46
N GLY A 325 -2.54 -10.78 19.00
CA GLY A 325 -3.92 -10.34 19.19
C GLY A 325 -4.94 -11.30 18.57
N GLY A 326 -4.68 -11.76 17.34
CA GLY A 326 -5.54 -12.72 16.65
C GLY A 326 -5.69 -14.06 17.38
N THR A 327 -4.66 -14.53 18.09
CA THR A 327 -4.75 -15.76 18.89
C THR A 327 -5.65 -15.63 20.14
N PHE A 328 -5.89 -14.42 20.64
CA PHE A 328 -6.77 -14.19 21.80
C PHE A 328 -8.21 -13.80 21.40
N ASP A 329 -8.41 -13.17 20.24
CA ASP A 329 -9.75 -12.82 19.74
C ASP A 329 -10.53 -14.01 19.18
N VAL A 330 -9.85 -15.08 18.73
CA VAL A 330 -10.52 -16.35 18.28
C VAL A 330 -11.27 -17.06 19.41
N GLN A 331 -11.02 -16.73 20.68
CA GLN A 331 -11.83 -17.23 21.80
C GLN A 331 -13.04 -16.35 22.15
N ARG A 332 -13.17 -15.15 21.59
CA ARG A 332 -14.31 -14.25 21.86
C ARG A 332 -15.34 -14.22 20.73
N ASP A 333 -14.93 -14.41 19.48
CA ASP A 333 -15.85 -14.40 18.32
C ASP A 333 -16.28 -15.81 17.90
N ARG A 334 -16.99 -16.52 18.79
CA ARG A 334 -17.94 -17.56 18.35
C ARG A 334 -19.29 -16.91 18.11
N GLY A 335 -19.46 -16.31 16.95
CA GLY A 335 -20.78 -16.05 16.41
C GLY A 335 -20.83 -14.87 15.49
N PHE A 336 -20.36 -15.01 14.25
CA PHE A 336 -21.01 -14.36 13.11
C PHE A 336 -20.68 -15.14 11.83
N SER A 337 -21.72 -15.72 11.23
CA SER A 337 -21.68 -16.41 9.94
C SER A 337 -22.09 -15.41 8.88
N ILE A 338 -21.19 -15.10 7.94
CA ILE A 338 -21.56 -14.42 6.71
C ILE A 338 -22.03 -15.51 5.75
N LYS A 339 -23.35 -15.71 5.68
CA LYS A 339 -23.99 -16.30 4.50
C LYS A 339 -24.07 -15.21 3.43
N SER A 340 -23.44 -15.51 2.29
CA SER A 340 -23.77 -15.08 0.92
C SER A 340 -24.86 -14.00 0.79
N ILE A 341 -24.47 -12.85 0.24
CA ILE A 341 -25.32 -12.01 -0.62
C ILE A 341 -24.62 -11.91 -1.96
#